data_AF-A0A5E4I8U9-F1
#
_entry.id   AF-A0A5E4I8U9-F1
#
_cell.length_a   1.000
_cell.length_b   1.000
_cell.length_c   1.000
_cell.angle_alpha   90.00
_cell.angle_beta   90.00
_cell.angle_gamma   90.00
#
_symmetry.space_group_name_H-M   'P 1'
#
loop_
_entity.id
_entity.type
_entity.pdbx_description
1 polymer ?
#
loop_
_entity_poly.entity_id
_entity_poly.type
_entity_poly.pdbx_seq_one_letter_code
_entity_poly.pdbx_strand_id
1 'polypeptide(L)'
;MVFIFSRLYNLMQKEQILREGCHDALRQAFGNPMSQNPQKLRVERERNEMIYILDSNVFLHGMQSIFAEKPCVTVYGVVEEMKSTPAAIEIDRFMLSGLQILEPTKESIGEAEKAREKTQDKLSKTDVLIVALALDFKKKGKSAVIITDDYGVQNLAKVLKLEYSGVMQEGIKREIAWTGKCTACGFKTNEKICPNCGIKVMFGE
;
A
#
# COMPACT_ATOMS: atom_id res chain seq x y z
N MET A 1 57.49 -20.10 26.05
CA MET A 1 56.46 -19.98 25.00
C MET A 1 55.14 -20.71 25.33
N VAL A 2 54.83 -20.99 26.61
CA VAL A 2 53.62 -21.75 27.01
C VAL A 2 52.60 -20.89 27.79
N PHE A 3 52.99 -19.72 28.31
CA PHE A 3 52.10 -18.87 29.13
C PHE A 3 51.18 -17.93 28.34
N ILE A 4 51.46 -17.65 27.06
CA ILE A 4 50.62 -16.74 26.24
C ILE A 4 49.40 -17.49 25.67
N PHE A 5 49.56 -18.78 25.35
CA PHE A 5 48.48 -19.63 24.80
C PHE A 5 47.34 -19.86 25.81
N SER A 6 47.65 -20.05 27.10
CA SER A 6 46.63 -20.26 28.14
C SER A 6 45.75 -19.03 28.38
N ARG A 7 46.33 -17.82 28.21
CA ARG A 7 45.60 -16.55 28.42
C ARG A 7 44.65 -16.24 27.26
N LEU A 8 45.09 -16.51 26.02
CA LEU A 8 44.24 -16.40 24.82
C LEU A 8 43.12 -17.44 24.82
N TYR A 9 43.39 -18.69 25.22
CA TYR A 9 42.37 -19.74 25.30
C TYR A 9 41.27 -19.40 26.31
N ASN A 10 41.62 -18.84 27.47
CA ASN A 10 40.65 -18.39 28.47
C ASN A 10 39.84 -17.15 28.04
N LEU A 11 40.42 -16.25 27.24
CA LEU A 11 39.71 -15.10 26.67
C LEU A 11 38.70 -15.54 25.60
N MET A 12 39.09 -16.48 24.73
CA MET A 12 38.23 -17.08 23.71
C MET A 12 37.05 -17.84 24.33
N GLN A 13 37.30 -18.62 25.39
CA GLN A 13 36.26 -19.32 26.15
C GLN A 13 35.28 -18.33 26.83
N LYS A 14 35.78 -17.21 27.37
CA LYS A 14 34.92 -16.16 27.96
C LYS A 14 34.03 -15.46 26.92
N GLU A 15 34.54 -15.16 25.74
CA GLU A 15 33.72 -14.57 24.66
C GLU A 15 32.65 -15.53 24.16
N GLN A 16 32.93 -16.82 24.11
CA GLN A 16 31.98 -17.84 23.68
C GLN A 16 30.83 -18.02 24.69
N ILE A 17 31.15 -18.05 25.99
CA ILE A 17 30.15 -18.10 27.07
C ILE A 17 29.29 -16.83 27.11
N LEU A 18 29.86 -15.65 26.86
CA LEU A 18 29.12 -14.38 26.77
C LEU A 18 28.16 -14.34 25.57
N ARG A 19 28.54 -14.93 24.43
CA ARG A 19 27.67 -15.04 23.25
C ARG A 19 26.51 -16.01 23.46
N GLU A 20 26.78 -17.14 24.10
CA GLU A 20 25.75 -18.15 24.42
C GLU A 20 24.76 -17.62 25.48
N GLY A 21 25.25 -16.93 26.51
CA GLY A 21 24.40 -16.29 27.52
C GLY A 21 23.51 -15.17 26.96
N CYS A 22 23.98 -14.42 25.95
CA CYS A 22 23.18 -13.40 25.27
C CYS A 22 22.07 -14.04 24.40
N HIS A 23 22.35 -15.18 23.78
CA HIS A 23 21.40 -15.90 22.93
C HIS A 23 20.24 -16.50 23.75
N ASP A 24 20.52 -17.01 24.95
CA ASP A 24 19.50 -17.55 25.87
C ASP A 24 18.69 -16.44 26.54
N ALA A 25 19.31 -15.30 26.89
CA ALA A 25 18.60 -14.12 27.38
C ALA A 25 17.66 -13.53 26.32
N LEU A 26 18.07 -13.50 25.05
CA LEU A 26 17.23 -13.06 23.93
C LEU A 26 16.06 -14.03 23.67
N ARG A 27 16.27 -15.35 23.80
CA ARG A 27 15.18 -16.34 23.70
C ARG A 27 14.17 -16.23 24.84
N GLN A 28 14.62 -15.93 26.06
CA GLN A 28 13.72 -15.71 27.20
C GLN A 28 12.94 -14.39 27.09
N ALA A 29 13.55 -13.33 26.55
CA ALA A 29 12.92 -12.02 26.40
C ALA A 29 11.99 -11.91 25.17
N PHE A 30 12.32 -12.56 24.05
CA PHE A 30 11.64 -12.39 22.77
C PHE A 30 11.00 -13.66 22.20
N GLY A 31 11.04 -14.78 22.94
CA GLY A 31 10.62 -16.08 22.43
C GLY A 31 11.57 -16.59 21.34
N ASN A 32 11.34 -17.80 20.83
CA ASN A 32 12.16 -18.37 19.77
C ASN A 32 11.84 -17.69 18.42
N PRO A 33 12.74 -16.87 17.83
CA PRO A 33 12.45 -16.13 16.59
C PRO A 33 12.25 -17.04 15.37
N MET A 34 12.51 -18.34 15.51
CA MET A 34 12.32 -19.35 14.47
C MET A 34 10.89 -19.95 14.42
N SER A 35 9.92 -19.45 15.20
CA SER A 35 8.56 -20.01 15.19
C SER A 35 7.65 -19.51 14.06
N GLN A 36 8.12 -18.57 13.24
CA GLN A 36 7.33 -18.04 12.13
C GLN A 36 7.83 -18.61 10.80
N ASN A 37 6.99 -19.38 10.12
CA ASN A 37 7.29 -19.96 8.80
C ASN A 37 7.53 -18.81 7.78
N PRO A 38 8.73 -18.68 7.17
CA PRO A 38 9.05 -17.61 6.22
C PRO A 38 8.11 -17.58 5.01
N GLN A 39 7.59 -18.74 4.60
CA GLN A 39 6.62 -18.83 3.50
C GLN A 39 5.24 -18.30 3.93
N LYS A 40 4.84 -18.49 5.19
CA LYS A 40 3.57 -17.99 5.73
C LYS A 40 3.58 -16.46 5.88
N LEU A 41 4.69 -15.90 6.41
CA LEU A 41 4.90 -14.44 6.44
C LEU A 41 4.91 -13.81 5.05
N ARG A 42 5.47 -14.50 4.05
CA ARG A 42 5.49 -14.02 2.66
C ARG A 42 4.08 -13.97 2.05
N VAL A 43 3.29 -15.02 2.26
CA VAL A 43 1.89 -15.08 1.78
C VAL A 43 0.99 -14.09 2.51
N GLU A 44 1.20 -13.86 3.82
CA GLU A 44 0.46 -12.85 4.59
C GLU A 44 0.85 -11.41 4.21
N ARG A 45 2.13 -11.15 3.88
CA ARG A 45 2.59 -9.86 3.34
C ARG A 45 2.00 -9.56 1.96
N GLU A 46 1.95 -10.53 1.05
CA GLU A 46 1.39 -10.37 -0.29
C GLU A 46 -0.14 -10.14 -0.30
N ARG A 47 -0.85 -10.56 0.76
CA ARG A 47 -2.31 -10.33 0.92
C ARG A 47 -2.69 -8.96 1.49
N ASN A 48 -1.73 -8.23 2.06
CA ASN A 48 -2.00 -6.98 2.80
C ASN A 48 -1.26 -5.77 2.25
N GLU A 49 -0.62 -5.90 1.10
CA GLU A 49 0.12 -4.80 0.49
C GLU A 49 -0.82 -3.88 -0.29
N MET A 50 -0.84 -2.61 0.10
CA MET A 50 -1.66 -1.58 -0.53
C MET A 50 -1.03 -1.16 -1.86
N ILE A 51 -1.75 -1.35 -2.97
CA ILE A 51 -1.28 -0.97 -4.31
C ILE A 51 -1.63 0.49 -4.60
N TYR A 52 -0.64 1.25 -5.07
CA TYR A 52 -0.81 2.67 -5.39
C TYR A 52 -0.89 2.85 -6.91
N ILE A 53 -2.05 3.28 -7.40
CA ILE A 53 -2.29 3.53 -8.82
C ILE A 53 -2.05 5.00 -9.07
N LEU A 54 -0.98 5.32 -9.80
CA LEU A 54 -0.49 6.68 -9.97
C LEU A 54 -1.05 7.31 -11.24
N ASP A 55 -1.69 8.46 -11.07
CA ASP A 55 -2.17 9.35 -12.14
C ASP A 55 -1.06 10.31 -12.61
N SER A 56 -1.25 10.96 -13.76
CA SER A 56 -0.34 11.96 -14.37
C SER A 56 0.08 13.05 -13.38
N ASN A 57 -0.85 13.51 -12.52
CA ASN A 57 -0.58 14.55 -11.52
C ASN A 57 0.52 14.16 -10.52
N VAL A 58 0.65 12.88 -10.19
CA VAL A 58 1.70 12.40 -9.27
C VAL A 58 3.10 12.68 -9.83
N PHE A 59 3.27 12.45 -11.13
CA PHE A 59 4.54 12.65 -11.83
C PHE A 59 4.83 14.13 -12.06
N LEU A 60 3.81 14.94 -12.36
CA LEU A 60 3.94 16.39 -12.49
C LEU A 60 4.41 17.06 -11.19
N HIS A 61 4.02 16.51 -10.04
CA HIS A 61 4.39 17.04 -8.71
C HIS A 61 5.70 16.46 -8.14
N GLY A 62 6.37 15.52 -8.82
CA GLY A 62 7.66 14.98 -8.39
C GLY A 62 7.62 14.23 -7.04
N MET A 63 6.53 13.54 -6.74
CA MET A 63 6.28 12.92 -5.42
C MET A 63 6.99 11.59 -5.15
N GLN A 64 8.07 11.27 -5.87
CA GLN A 64 8.71 9.95 -5.82
C GLN A 64 9.05 9.49 -4.39
N SER A 65 9.56 10.40 -3.56
CA SER A 65 9.98 10.09 -2.18
C SER A 65 8.84 9.56 -1.30
N ILE A 66 7.59 9.96 -1.56
CA ILE A 66 6.41 9.53 -0.80
C ILE A 66 6.03 8.07 -1.13
N PHE A 67 6.43 7.61 -2.31
CA PHE A 67 6.08 6.30 -2.86
C PHE A 67 7.25 5.33 -2.90
N ALA A 68 8.41 5.70 -2.36
CA ALA A 68 9.56 4.83 -2.24
C ALA A 68 9.19 3.53 -1.51
N GLU A 69 9.64 2.40 -2.05
CA GLU A 69 9.40 1.05 -1.52
C GLU A 69 7.92 0.60 -1.48
N LYS A 70 6.99 1.37 -2.07
CA LYS A 70 5.58 0.99 -2.17
C LYS A 70 5.30 0.36 -3.54
N PRO A 71 4.38 -0.62 -3.62
CA PRO A 71 4.00 -1.21 -4.90
C PRO A 71 3.18 -0.20 -5.71
N CYS A 72 3.85 0.45 -6.64
CA CYS A 72 3.27 1.48 -7.49
C CYS A 72 3.00 0.94 -8.88
N VAL A 73 1.84 1.29 -9.43
CA VAL A 73 1.43 0.92 -10.78
C VAL A 73 0.86 2.14 -11.50
N THR A 74 0.96 2.16 -12.82
CA THR A 74 0.29 3.15 -13.68
C THR A 74 -0.11 2.49 -15.00
N VAL A 75 -0.81 3.24 -15.86
CA VAL A 75 -1.23 2.80 -17.20
C VAL A 75 -0.34 3.41 -18.28
N TYR A 76 -0.23 2.77 -19.44
CA TYR A 76 0.56 3.26 -20.56
C TYR A 76 0.08 4.62 -21.05
N GLY A 77 -1.22 4.90 -20.98
CA GLY A 77 -1.80 6.20 -21.34
C GLY A 77 -1.17 7.37 -20.59
N VAL A 78 -0.90 7.21 -19.28
CA VAL A 78 -0.22 8.23 -18.47
C VAL A 78 1.21 8.45 -18.96
N VAL A 79 1.92 7.36 -19.24
CA VAL A 79 3.30 7.44 -19.75
C VAL A 79 3.33 8.16 -21.09
N GLU A 80 2.42 7.86 -22.01
CA GLU A 80 2.30 8.54 -23.31
C GLU A 80 2.05 10.04 -23.18
N GLU A 81 1.11 10.44 -22.31
CA GLU A 81 0.78 11.85 -22.09
C GLU A 81 1.99 12.62 -21.54
N MET A 82 2.78 11.98 -20.68
CA MET A 82 3.90 12.63 -19.99
C MET A 82 5.19 12.67 -20.83
N LYS A 83 5.34 11.86 -21.89
CA LYS A 83 6.57 11.78 -22.71
C LYS A 83 7.05 13.12 -23.27
N SER A 84 6.14 14.05 -23.56
CA SER A 84 6.45 15.37 -24.12
C SER A 84 6.66 16.45 -23.06
N THR A 85 6.65 16.07 -21.77
CA THR A 85 6.72 16.99 -20.63
C THR A 85 7.98 16.72 -19.79
N PRO A 86 8.39 17.66 -18.92
CA PRO A 86 9.46 17.40 -17.94
C PRO A 86 9.16 16.23 -16.98
N ALA A 87 7.89 15.83 -16.82
CA ALA A 87 7.50 14.71 -15.97
C ALA A 87 7.96 13.34 -16.48
N ALA A 88 8.40 13.23 -17.75
CA ALA A 88 9.02 12.02 -18.26
C ALA A 88 10.23 11.57 -17.41
N ILE A 89 11.02 12.52 -16.92
CA ILE A 89 12.18 12.24 -16.04
C ILE A 89 11.70 11.66 -14.70
N GLU A 90 10.58 12.15 -14.17
CA GLU A 90 10.01 11.61 -12.92
C GLU A 90 9.49 10.19 -13.11
N ILE A 91 8.84 9.89 -14.24
CA ILE A 91 8.44 8.52 -14.58
C ILE A 91 9.66 7.60 -14.61
N ASP A 92 10.75 8.01 -15.26
CA ASP A 92 11.98 7.21 -15.29
C ASP A 92 12.53 6.92 -13.88
N ARG A 93 12.50 7.91 -12.98
CA ARG A 93 12.89 7.70 -11.57
C ARG A 93 11.96 6.72 -10.86
N PHE A 94 10.66 6.83 -11.07
CA PHE A 94 9.68 5.88 -10.52
C PHE A 94 9.92 4.46 -11.04
N MET A 95 10.24 4.30 -12.33
CA MET A 95 10.57 3.00 -12.94
C MET A 95 11.82 2.39 -12.30
N LEU A 96 12.86 3.18 -12.03
CA LEU A 96 14.05 2.72 -11.30
C LEU A 96 13.74 2.27 -9.87
N SER A 97 12.70 2.83 -9.25
CA SER A 97 12.20 2.41 -7.92
C SER A 97 11.14 1.30 -7.95
N GLY A 98 10.83 0.73 -9.12
CA GLY A 98 9.94 -0.43 -9.24
C GLY A 98 8.48 -0.12 -9.63
N LEU A 99 8.19 1.06 -10.18
CA LEU A 99 6.90 1.33 -10.84
C LEU A 99 6.62 0.29 -11.94
N GLN A 100 5.41 -0.24 -11.96
CA GLN A 100 4.96 -1.16 -13.00
C GLN A 100 3.93 -0.49 -13.91
N ILE A 101 4.07 -0.67 -15.22
CA ILE A 101 3.08 -0.24 -16.20
C ILE A 101 2.17 -1.42 -16.49
N LEU A 102 0.88 -1.28 -16.17
CA LEU A 102 -0.14 -2.33 -16.32
C LEU A 102 -1.34 -1.79 -17.08
N GLU A 103 -1.95 -2.64 -17.89
CA GLU A 103 -3.19 -2.31 -18.59
C GLU A 103 -4.38 -3.07 -17.97
N PRO A 104 -5.53 -2.41 -17.81
CA PRO A 104 -6.73 -3.05 -17.28
C PRO A 104 -7.33 -4.06 -18.26
N THR A 105 -8.11 -5.00 -17.72
CA THR A 105 -8.90 -5.92 -18.52
C THR A 105 -10.00 -5.20 -19.29
N LYS A 106 -10.35 -5.73 -20.48
CA LYS A 106 -11.47 -5.21 -21.29
C LYS A 106 -12.80 -5.19 -20.52
N GLU A 107 -12.99 -6.13 -19.62
CA GLU A 107 -14.17 -6.20 -18.77
C GLU A 107 -14.25 -4.98 -17.84
N SER A 108 -13.18 -4.69 -17.11
CA SER A 108 -13.12 -3.53 -16.21
C SER A 108 -13.15 -2.20 -16.94
N ILE A 109 -12.58 -2.12 -18.15
CA ILE A 109 -12.73 -0.95 -19.02
C ILE A 109 -14.21 -0.73 -19.36
N GLY A 110 -14.91 -1.77 -19.81
CA GLY A 110 -16.33 -1.67 -20.17
C GLY A 110 -17.22 -1.31 -18.98
N GLU A 111 -16.89 -1.78 -17.78
CA GLU A 111 -17.61 -1.40 -16.56
C GLU A 111 -17.34 0.05 -16.15
N ALA A 112 -16.08 0.51 -16.25
CA ALA A 112 -15.70 1.89 -15.99
C ALA A 112 -16.39 2.87 -16.96
N GLU A 113 -16.44 2.56 -18.26
CA GLU A 113 -17.15 3.37 -19.26
C GLU A 113 -18.66 3.45 -18.95
N LYS A 114 -19.30 2.33 -18.60
CA LYS A 114 -20.72 2.32 -18.19
C LYS A 114 -20.99 3.14 -16.92
N ALA A 115 -20.03 3.16 -15.99
CA ALA A 115 -20.13 3.97 -14.79
C ALA A 115 -19.92 5.46 -15.10
N ARG A 116 -19.03 5.78 -16.03
CA ARG A 116 -18.76 7.15 -16.51
C ARG A 116 -20.00 7.79 -17.15
N GLU A 117 -20.80 7.03 -17.89
CA GLU A 117 -22.08 7.53 -18.43
C GLU A 117 -23.01 8.08 -17.34
N LYS A 118 -22.85 7.64 -16.08
CA LYS A 118 -23.65 8.10 -14.93
C LYS A 118 -23.08 9.34 -14.25
N THR A 119 -21.78 9.62 -14.37
CA THR A 119 -21.15 10.76 -13.69
C THR A 119 -21.27 12.07 -14.48
N GLN A 120 -21.70 12.04 -15.74
CA GLN A 120 -21.76 13.19 -16.67
C GLN A 120 -20.42 13.96 -16.84
N ASP A 121 -19.34 13.48 -16.21
CA ASP A 121 -18.01 14.08 -16.23
C ASP A 121 -17.29 13.76 -17.56
N LYS A 122 -16.57 14.75 -18.09
CA LYS A 122 -15.77 14.61 -19.31
C LYS A 122 -14.38 14.06 -18.98
N LEU A 123 -14.31 12.74 -18.79
CA LEU A 123 -13.04 12.04 -18.56
C LEU A 123 -12.28 11.74 -19.86
N SER A 124 -10.96 11.79 -19.81
CA SER A 124 -10.11 11.28 -20.88
C SER A 124 -10.18 9.76 -20.97
N LYS A 125 -9.59 9.18 -22.01
CA LYS A 125 -9.45 7.71 -22.10
C LYS A 125 -8.52 7.19 -21.00
N THR A 126 -7.44 7.92 -20.72
CA THR A 126 -6.45 7.58 -19.69
C THR A 126 -7.07 7.52 -18.30
N ASP A 127 -7.94 8.47 -17.98
CA ASP A 127 -8.70 8.50 -16.71
C ASP A 127 -9.54 7.24 -16.50
N VAL A 128 -10.23 6.80 -17.55
CA VAL A 128 -11.03 5.56 -17.52
C VAL A 128 -10.13 4.35 -17.32
N LEU A 129 -8.96 4.30 -17.95
CA LEU A 129 -8.01 3.20 -17.79
C LEU A 129 -7.47 3.11 -16.35
N ILE A 130 -7.16 4.24 -15.72
CA ILE A 130 -6.73 4.29 -14.31
C ILE A 130 -7.80 3.68 -13.40
N VAL A 131 -9.05 4.10 -13.58
CA VAL A 131 -10.17 3.59 -12.76
C VAL A 131 -10.45 2.12 -13.04
N ALA A 132 -10.38 1.70 -14.30
CA ALA A 132 -10.53 0.31 -14.69
C ALA A 132 -9.42 -0.58 -14.10
N LEU A 133 -8.20 -0.07 -13.97
CA LEU A 133 -7.09 -0.80 -13.36
C LEU A 133 -7.32 -1.00 -11.86
N ALA A 134 -7.84 0.02 -11.17
CA ALA A 134 -8.25 -0.11 -9.76
C ALA A 134 -9.35 -1.16 -9.58
N LEU A 135 -10.31 -1.18 -10.51
CA LEU A 135 -11.38 -2.15 -10.52
C LEU A 135 -10.87 -3.59 -10.71
N ASP A 136 -9.86 -3.80 -11.54
CA ASP A 136 -9.21 -5.12 -11.68
C ASP A 136 -8.60 -5.61 -10.37
N PHE A 137 -7.90 -4.73 -9.65
CA PHE A 137 -7.31 -5.09 -8.35
C PHE A 137 -8.39 -5.43 -7.33
N LYS A 138 -9.46 -4.63 -7.27
CA LYS A 138 -10.63 -4.91 -6.44
C LYS A 138 -11.27 -6.26 -6.77
N LYS A 139 -11.46 -6.58 -8.05
CA LYS A 139 -12.00 -7.88 -8.49
C LYS A 139 -11.09 -9.05 -8.13
N LYS A 140 -9.78 -8.83 -8.09
CA LYS A 140 -8.78 -9.80 -7.62
C LYS A 140 -8.68 -9.89 -6.09
N GLY A 141 -9.51 -9.16 -5.35
CA GLY A 141 -9.49 -9.12 -3.89
C GLY A 141 -8.23 -8.46 -3.31
N LYS A 142 -7.60 -7.56 -4.06
CA LYS A 142 -6.43 -6.79 -3.64
C LYS A 142 -6.82 -5.36 -3.26
N SER A 143 -6.17 -4.82 -2.23
CA SER A 143 -6.34 -3.43 -1.83
C SER A 143 -5.57 -2.50 -2.78
N ALA A 144 -6.26 -1.52 -3.35
CA ALA A 144 -5.68 -0.55 -4.26
C ALA A 144 -6.31 0.84 -4.08
N VAL A 145 -5.48 1.89 -4.15
CA VAL A 145 -5.89 3.29 -4.05
C VAL A 145 -5.40 4.05 -5.28
N ILE A 146 -6.31 4.84 -5.87
CA ILE A 146 -5.98 5.76 -6.95
C ILE A 146 -5.41 7.04 -6.34
N ILE A 147 -4.23 7.45 -6.76
CA ILE A 147 -3.62 8.71 -6.33
C ILE A 147 -3.88 9.76 -7.41
N THR A 148 -4.83 10.67 -7.15
CA THR A 148 -5.28 11.68 -8.11
C THR A 148 -5.90 12.89 -7.43
N ASP A 149 -5.63 14.07 -7.97
CA ASP A 149 -6.33 15.32 -7.63
C ASP A 149 -7.48 15.65 -8.61
N ASP A 150 -7.73 14.82 -9.63
CA ASP A 150 -8.81 15.06 -10.60
C ASP A 150 -10.19 14.69 -10.03
N TYR A 151 -11.08 15.68 -9.91
CA TYR A 151 -12.43 15.46 -9.36
C TYR A 151 -13.29 14.49 -10.18
N GLY A 152 -13.14 14.46 -11.50
CA GLY A 152 -13.87 13.53 -12.36
C GLY A 152 -13.42 12.09 -12.09
N VAL A 153 -12.11 11.84 -11.98
CA VAL A 153 -11.57 10.52 -11.64
C VAL A 153 -12.07 10.10 -10.25
N GLN A 154 -12.05 11.01 -9.28
CA GLN A 154 -12.59 10.76 -7.94
C GLN A 154 -14.09 10.46 -7.95
N ASN A 155 -14.88 11.16 -8.77
CA ASN A 155 -16.32 10.91 -8.89
C ASN A 155 -16.60 9.54 -9.49
N LEU A 156 -15.89 9.16 -10.54
CA LEU A 156 -16.01 7.83 -11.13
C LEU A 156 -15.59 6.73 -10.15
N ALA A 157 -14.49 6.94 -9.42
CA ALA A 157 -14.05 6.04 -8.36
C ALA A 157 -15.12 5.86 -7.27
N LYS A 158 -15.79 6.94 -6.83
CA LYS A 158 -16.90 6.87 -5.86
C LYS A 158 -18.06 6.02 -6.38
N VAL A 159 -18.47 6.20 -7.64
CA VAL A 159 -19.56 5.42 -8.24
C VAL A 159 -19.26 3.93 -8.21
N LEU A 160 -18.00 3.56 -8.46
CA LEU A 160 -17.53 2.16 -8.45
C LEU A 160 -17.08 1.67 -7.06
N LYS A 161 -17.21 2.52 -6.02
CA LYS A 161 -16.76 2.25 -4.65
C LYS A 161 -15.29 1.83 -4.60
N LEU A 162 -14.44 2.60 -5.27
CA LEU A 162 -12.98 2.43 -5.29
C LEU A 162 -12.34 3.45 -4.36
N GLU A 163 -11.20 3.08 -3.76
CA GLU A 163 -10.44 3.99 -2.91
C GLU A 163 -9.61 4.96 -3.76
N TYR A 164 -9.54 6.21 -3.32
CA TYR A 164 -8.70 7.22 -3.93
C TYR A 164 -8.15 8.18 -2.87
N SER A 165 -7.03 8.83 -3.16
CA SER A 165 -6.41 9.87 -2.34
C SER A 165 -5.83 10.97 -3.21
N GLY A 166 -5.89 12.21 -2.72
CA GLY A 166 -5.24 13.35 -3.36
C GLY A 166 -3.72 13.36 -3.17
N VAL A 167 -3.06 14.16 -4.00
CA VAL A 167 -1.61 14.46 -4.03
C VAL A 167 -1.29 15.62 -3.09
N MET A 168 -2.06 16.72 -3.15
CA MET A 168 -1.77 18.01 -2.50
C MET A 168 -2.31 18.18 -1.06
N GLN A 169 -2.75 17.13 -0.37
CA GLN A 169 -3.12 17.29 1.05
C GLN A 169 -1.86 17.22 1.93
N GLU A 170 -1.57 18.32 2.63
CA GLU A 170 -0.60 18.39 3.73
C GLU A 170 -0.74 17.18 4.66
N GLY A 171 0.15 16.21 4.46
CA GLY A 171 0.17 14.96 5.18
C GLY A 171 -0.95 14.01 4.78
N ILE A 172 -0.57 12.76 4.56
CA ILE A 172 -1.43 11.66 4.99
C ILE A 172 -1.59 11.80 6.52
N LYS A 173 -2.51 12.67 6.95
CA LYS A 173 -3.06 12.77 8.32
C LYS A 173 -4.32 11.93 8.48
N ARG A 174 -4.72 11.22 7.43
CA ARG A 174 -5.69 10.15 7.56
C ARG A 174 -4.91 8.86 7.53
N GLU A 175 -4.54 8.39 8.72
CA GLU A 175 -4.77 6.97 8.97
C GLU A 175 -6.16 6.69 8.40
N ILE A 176 -6.25 5.80 7.42
CA ILE A 176 -7.53 5.28 6.96
C ILE A 176 -8.09 4.54 8.18
N ALA A 177 -8.79 5.29 9.03
CA ALA A 177 -9.52 4.80 10.16
C ALA A 177 -10.67 3.99 9.55
N TRP A 178 -10.49 2.67 9.52
CA TRP A 178 -11.56 1.71 9.28
C TRP A 178 -12.62 1.91 10.36
N THR A 179 -13.51 2.87 10.14
CA THR A 179 -14.62 3.16 11.05
C THR A 179 -15.72 2.15 10.79
N GLY A 180 -15.85 1.20 11.70
CA GLY A 180 -16.99 0.31 11.74
C GLY A 180 -18.25 1.14 12.01
N LYS A 181 -19.34 0.82 11.31
CA LYS A 181 -20.64 1.45 11.55
C LYS A 181 -21.44 0.55 12.47
N CYS A 182 -21.84 1.08 13.63
CA CYS A 182 -22.74 0.34 14.52
C CYS A 182 -24.07 0.07 13.80
N THR A 183 -24.48 -1.20 13.74
CA THR A 183 -25.73 -1.62 13.09
C THR A 183 -26.97 -1.16 13.83
N ALA A 184 -26.86 -0.89 15.14
CA ALA A 184 -27.99 -0.52 15.99
C ALA A 184 -28.28 0.97 16.04
N CYS A 185 -27.25 1.81 16.24
CA CYS A 185 -27.44 3.27 16.38
C CYS A 185 -26.81 4.10 15.24
N GLY A 186 -26.09 3.45 14.32
CA GLY A 186 -25.46 4.12 13.18
C GLY A 186 -24.18 4.92 13.52
N PHE A 187 -23.75 4.93 14.78
CA PHE A 187 -22.54 5.63 15.23
C PHE A 187 -21.30 5.00 14.59
N LYS A 188 -20.39 5.85 14.09
CA LYS A 188 -19.13 5.44 13.45
C LYS A 188 -18.03 5.42 14.49
N THR A 189 -17.37 4.29 14.68
CA THR A 189 -16.27 4.15 15.65
C THR A 189 -15.25 3.10 15.17
N ASN A 190 -14.01 3.23 15.65
CA ASN A 190 -12.96 2.23 15.46
C ASN A 190 -12.94 1.19 16.59
N GLU A 191 -13.79 1.33 17.59
CA GLU A 191 -13.87 0.40 18.71
C GLU A 191 -14.77 -0.79 18.39
N LYS A 192 -14.40 -1.97 18.92
CA LYS A 192 -15.21 -3.19 18.80
C LYS A 192 -16.58 -3.07 19.46
N ILE A 193 -16.75 -2.10 20.35
CA ILE A 193 -17.97 -1.84 21.12
C ILE A 193 -18.32 -0.37 20.90
N CYS A 194 -19.59 -0.09 20.59
CA CYS A 194 -20.03 1.26 20.32
C CYS A 194 -20.02 2.09 21.62
N PRO A 195 -19.30 3.22 21.69
CA PRO A 195 -19.30 4.06 22.89
C PRO A 195 -20.65 4.75 23.14
N ASN A 196 -21.51 4.85 22.12
CA ASN A 196 -22.81 5.49 22.21
C ASN A 196 -23.91 4.55 22.73
N CYS A 197 -23.87 3.26 22.39
CA CYS A 197 -24.93 2.31 22.76
C CYS A 197 -24.46 0.97 23.34
N GLY A 198 -23.14 0.75 23.47
CA GLY A 198 -22.55 -0.46 24.03
C GLY A 198 -22.63 -1.71 23.13
N ILE A 199 -23.13 -1.59 21.90
CA ILE A 199 -23.32 -2.74 21.01
C ILE A 199 -22.06 -3.00 20.19
N LYS A 200 -21.75 -4.28 19.96
CA LYS A 200 -20.61 -4.70 19.16
C LYS A 200 -20.69 -4.14 17.74
N VAL A 201 -19.62 -3.49 17.30
CA VAL A 201 -19.51 -2.89 15.97
C VAL A 201 -18.95 -3.91 15.00
N MET A 202 -19.64 -4.06 13.86
CA MET A 202 -19.16 -4.88 12.76
C MET A 202 -18.30 -4.02 11.85
N PHE A 203 -17.06 -4.44 11.67
CA PHE A 203 -16.16 -3.92 10.64
C PHE A 203 -16.38 -4.79 9.40
N GLY A 204 -16.60 -4.16 8.24
CA GLY A 204 -16.66 -4.89 6.98
C GLY A 204 -15.27 -5.39 6.63
N GLU A 205 -15.13 -6.68 6.39
CA GLU A 205 -13.96 -7.29 5.74
C GLU A 205 -13.91 -6.91 4.26
#